data_AF-A0A2S5MBQ0-F1
#
_entry.id   AF-A0A2S5MBQ0-F1
#
_cell.length_a   1.000
_cell.length_b   1.000
_cell.length_c   1.000
_cell.angle_alpha   90.00
_cell.angle_beta   90.00
_cell.angle_gamma   90.00
#
_symmetry.space_group_name_H-M   'P 1'
#
loop_
_entity.id
_entity.type
_entity.pdbx_description
1 polymer ?
#
loop_
_entity_poly.entity_id
_entity_poly.type
_entity_poly.pdbx_seq_one_letter_code
_entity_poly.pdbx_strand_id
1 'polypeptide(L)' 'MEGGDFEPLVTVGSDGVIYMTVGLVDLEDDEPGLVDHPLFFCPFCGTGLQTPEDVRAKVGSGDEDDETA' A
#
# COMPACT_ATOMS: atom_id res chain seq x y z
N MET A 1 8.00 -4.24 -24.25
CA MET A 1 8.62 -4.84 -23.05
C MET A 1 7.68 -5.93 -22.59
N GLU A 2 8.18 -7.15 -22.57
CA GLU A 2 7.49 -8.34 -22.07
C GLU A 2 7.26 -8.17 -20.56
N GLY A 3 6.03 -8.43 -20.10
CA GLY A 3 5.65 -8.36 -18.70
C GLY A 3 6.18 -9.55 -17.90
N GLY A 4 7.47 -9.55 -17.60
CA GLY A 4 8.03 -10.29 -16.47
C GLY A 4 8.14 -9.33 -15.28
N ASP A 5 7.51 -9.70 -14.16
CA ASP A 5 7.58 -9.01 -12.86
C ASP A 5 7.10 -7.54 -12.83
N PHE A 6 5.93 -7.25 -13.38
CA PHE A 6 5.28 -5.97 -13.15
C PHE A 6 4.43 -6.03 -11.88
N GLU A 7 4.94 -5.45 -10.80
CA GLU A 7 4.13 -5.18 -9.61
C GLU A 7 3.17 -4.01 -9.92
N PRO A 8 1.85 -4.19 -9.77
CA PRO A 8 0.89 -3.17 -10.16
C PRO A 8 1.08 -1.87 -9.37
N LEU A 9 1.21 -0.74 -10.08
CA LEU A 9 1.30 0.59 -9.45
C LEU A 9 0.17 0.87 -8.46
N VAL A 10 -1.01 0.28 -8.68
CA VAL A 10 -2.17 0.33 -7.77
C VAL A 10 -2.60 -1.11 -7.48
N THR A 11 -2.68 -1.46 -6.19
CA THR A 11 -3.01 -2.82 -5.73
C THR A 11 -3.99 -2.78 -4.56
N VAL A 12 -4.65 -3.91 -4.29
CA VAL A 12 -5.44 -4.12 -3.07
C VAL A 12 -4.64 -5.02 -2.15
N GLY A 13 -4.28 -4.51 -0.98
CA GLY A 13 -3.56 -5.27 0.04
C GLY A 13 -4.39 -6.42 0.61
N SER A 14 -3.73 -7.33 1.33
CA SER A 14 -4.39 -8.41 2.07
C SER A 14 -5.34 -7.90 3.16
N ASP A 15 -5.08 -6.69 3.66
CA ASP A 15 -5.93 -5.90 4.57
C ASP A 15 -7.17 -5.30 3.87
N GLY A 16 -7.30 -5.45 2.56
CA GLY A 16 -8.39 -4.89 1.76
C GLY A 16 -8.28 -3.38 1.55
N VAL A 17 -7.12 -2.78 1.83
CA VAL A 17 -6.83 -1.37 1.54
C VAL A 17 -6.29 -1.24 0.12
N ILE A 18 -6.76 -0.23 -0.61
CA ILE A 18 -6.20 0.13 -1.92
C ILE A 18 -4.94 0.96 -1.71
N TYR A 19 -3.80 0.49 -2.21
CA TYR A 19 -2.50 1.14 -2.14
C TYR A 19 -2.03 1.58 -3.53
N MET A 20 -1.15 2.57 -3.55
CA MET A 20 -0.38 2.96 -4.73
C MET A 20 1.09 3.10 -4.36
N THR A 21 1.96 2.51 -5.19
CA THR A 21 3.40 2.67 -5.02
C THR A 21 3.80 4.09 -5.41
N VAL A 22 4.45 4.79 -4.49
CA VAL A 22 4.87 6.19 -4.67
C VAL A 22 6.37 6.35 -4.86
N GLY A 23 7.16 5.29 -4.67
CA GLY A 23 8.60 5.32 -4.87
C GLY A 23 9.31 4.06 -4.39
N LEU A 24 10.64 4.18 -4.34
CA LEU A 24 11.55 3.19 -3.80
C LEU A 24 12.22 3.75 -2.55
N VAL A 25 12.46 2.89 -1.56
CA VAL A 25 13.31 3.17 -0.40
C VAL A 25 14.59 2.36 -0.54
N ASP A 26 15.73 3.01 -0.33
CA ASP A 26 17.03 2.35 -0.35
C ASP A 26 17.23 1.61 0.97
N LEU A 27 17.60 0.33 0.88
CA LEU A 27 17.89 -0.52 2.03
C LEU A 27 19.38 -0.86 1.95
N GLU A 28 20.15 -0.52 2.99
CA GLU A 28 21.63 -0.48 2.92
C GLU A 28 22.29 -1.81 2.48
N ASP A 29 21.67 -2.95 2.78
CA ASP A 29 22.20 -4.30 2.49
C ASP A 29 21.23 -5.19 1.68
N ASP A 30 20.10 -4.64 1.20
CA ASP A 30 19.01 -5.39 0.54
C ASP A 30 18.57 -4.75 -0.78
N GLU A 31 17.71 -5.44 -1.54
CA GLU A 31 17.07 -4.84 -2.71
C GLU A 31 16.18 -3.66 -2.31
N PRO A 32 16.13 -2.56 -3.10
CA PRO A 32 15.30 -1.40 -2.80
C PRO A 32 13.84 -1.79 -2.60
N GLY A 33 13.28 -1.43 -1.44
CA GLY A 33 11.88 -1.69 -1.12
C GLY A 33 10.94 -0.75 -1.85
N LEU A 34 9.71 -1.19 -2.11
CA LEU A 34 8.63 -0.34 -2.62
C LEU A 34 7.97 0.43 -1.47
N VAL A 35 7.62 1.69 -1.70
CA VAL A 35 6.86 2.50 -0.75
C VAL A 35 5.43 2.62 -1.23
N ASP A 36 4.51 1.96 -0.52
CA ASP A 36 3.08 1.97 -0.81
C ASP A 36 2.31 2.94 0.10
N HIS A 37 1.40 3.70 -0.50
CA HIS A 37 0.56 4.67 0.22
C HIS A 37 -0.93 4.40 -0.02
N PRO A 38 -1.78 4.41 1.02
CA PRO A 38 -3.21 4.21 0.86
C PRO A 38 -3.85 5.29 -0.03
N LEU A 39 -4.71 4.86 -0.95
CA LEU A 39 -5.50 5.71 -1.82
C LEU A 39 -6.87 6.01 -1.21
N PHE A 40 -7.07 7.27 -0.82
CA PHE A 40 -8.38 7.78 -0.37
C PHE A 40 -9.25 8.27 -1.52
N PHE A 41 -8.64 8.77 -2.59
CA PHE A 41 -9.32 9.27 -3.77
C PHE A 41 -8.71 8.63 -5.03
N CYS A 42 -9.56 8.33 -6.01
CA CYS A 42 -9.13 7.84 -7.31
C CYS A 42 -8.29 8.91 -8.02
N PRO A 43 -7.02 8.62 -8.40
CA PRO A 43 -6.16 9.61 -9.04
C PRO A 43 -6.61 10.01 -10.44
N PHE A 44 -7.57 9.29 -11.04
CA PHE A 44 -8.07 9.53 -12.40
C PHE A 44 -9.32 10.41 -12.44
N CYS A 45 -10.27 10.19 -11.52
CA CYS A 45 -11.58 10.87 -11.54
C CYS A 45 -11.92 11.60 -10.24
N GLY A 46 -11.09 11.48 -9.19
CA GLY A 46 -11.30 12.14 -7.90
C GLY A 46 -12.40 11.53 -7.03
N THR A 47 -13.01 10.40 -7.43
CA THR A 47 -13.99 9.69 -6.61
C THR A 47 -13.34 9.24 -5.29
N GLY A 48 -14.02 9.49 -4.16
CA GLY A 48 -13.61 8.95 -2.86
C GLY A 48 -13.71 7.43 -2.85
N LEU A 49 -12.60 6.76 -2.57
CA LEU A 49 -12.49 5.30 -2.54
C LEU A 49 -12.55 4.74 -1.12
N GLN A 50 -11.91 5.42 -0.16
CA GLN A 50 -11.75 4.97 1.23
C GLN A 50 -11.61 6.19 2.15
N THR A 51 -11.93 6.05 3.44
CA THR A 51 -11.66 7.08 4.46
C THR A 51 -10.50 6.69 5.37
N PRO A 52 -9.84 7.66 6.06
CA PRO A 52 -8.83 7.34 7.08
C PRO A 52 -9.34 6.40 8.16
N GLU A 53 -10.59 6.55 8.57
CA GLU A 53 -11.26 5.69 9.54
C GLU A 53 -11.41 4.25 9.00
N ASP A 54 -11.85 4.09 7.76
CA ASP A 54 -11.97 2.78 7.11
C ASP A 54 -10.62 2.08 6.96
N VAL A 55 -9.58 2.83 6.57
CA VAL A 55 -8.22 2.29 6.44
C VAL A 55 -7.69 1.84 7.80
N ARG A 56 -7.86 2.64 8.85
CA ARG A 56 -7.46 2.25 10.22
C ARG A 56 -8.20 1.01 10.70
N ALA A 57 -9.50 0.89 10.39
CA ALA A 57 -10.27 -0.29 10.76
C ALA A 57 -9.80 -1.55 10.04
N LYS A 58 -9.41 -1.42 8.75
CA LYS A 58 -8.87 -2.52 7.94
C LYS A 58 -7.48 -2.97 8.40
N VAL A 59 -6.55 -2.02 8.58
CA VAL A 59 -5.18 -2.29 9.03
C VAL A 59 -5.16 -2.82 10.46
N GLY A 60 -5.98 -2.24 11.35
CA GLY A 60 -6.11 -2.66 12.75
C GLY A 60 -6.85 -3.98 12.97
N SER A 61 -7.38 -4.60 11.91
CA SER A 61 -7.94 -5.96 11.96
C SER A 61 -6.95 -7.02 11.44
N GLY A 62 -5.73 -6.60 11.04
CA GLY A 62 -4.75 -7.43 10.33
C GLY A 62 -3.56 -7.92 11.14
N ASP A 63 -3.06 -7.16 12.12
CA ASP A 63 -1.89 -7.55 12.94
C ASP A 63 -1.99 -6.90 14.33
N GLU A 64 -2.46 -7.67 15.32
CA GLU A 64 -2.13 -7.48 16.73
C GLU A 64 -0.91 -8.36 17.06
N ASP A 65 0.22 -8.16 16.38
CA ASP A 65 1.51 -8.78 16.73
C ASP A 65 2.67 -7.85 16.29
N ASP A 66 2.75 -6.65 16.87
CA ASP A 66 4.05 -6.06 17.24
C ASP A 66 3.84 -5.00 18.35
N GLU A 67 3.62 -5.51 19.57
CA GLU A 67 4.01 -4.79 20.78
C GLU A 67 5.43 -5.27 21.15
N THR A 68 6.27 -4.34 21.63
CA THR A 68 7.53 -4.54 22.39
C THR A 68 8.87 -4.59 21.65
N ALA A 69 9.57 -3.44 21.61
CA ALA A 69 10.88 -3.25 22.27
C ALA A 69 11.29 -1.76 22.32
#